data_AF-A0A3P9MHG4-F1
#
_entry.id   AF-A0A3P9MHG4-F1
#
_cell.length_a   1.000
_cell.length_b   1.000
_cell.length_c   1.000
_cell.angle_alpha   90.00
_cell.angle_beta   90.00
_cell.angle_gamma   90.00
#
_symmetry.space_group_name_H-M   'P 1'
#
loop_
_entity.id
_entity.type
_entity.pdbx_description
1 polymer ?
#
loop_
_entity_poly.entity_id
_entity_poly.type
_entity_poly.pdbx_seq_one_letter_code
_entity_poly.pdbx_strand_id
1 'polypeptide(L)'
;MSVSAAESRGFYFNTVLSLARSLAAHRQAPLEKVQKLQCMCPVDYRGVFQLDERRRDAVIALGIFLVESNLQHKDAIVPYLLGLLKGLPKVQWIEETSEHKGRDTLPVAENFSFSLVTLLSDVAQRDENLRAQVSWRKSGNAES
;
A
#
# COMPACT_ATOMS: atom_id res chain seq x y z
N MET A 1 -6.57 -31.55 -10.43
CA MET A 1 -7.56 -30.52 -10.13
C MET A 1 -6.92 -29.17 -10.43
N SER A 2 -7.41 -28.47 -11.45
CA SER A 2 -6.83 -27.20 -11.89
C SER A 2 -7.55 -26.08 -11.16
N VAL A 3 -6.88 -25.48 -10.16
CA VAL A 3 -7.35 -24.25 -9.52
C VAL A 3 -7.41 -23.15 -10.57
N SER A 4 -8.55 -22.46 -10.67
CA SER A 4 -8.68 -21.36 -11.63
C SER A 4 -7.76 -20.20 -11.24
N ALA A 5 -7.17 -19.50 -12.22
CA ALA A 5 -6.29 -18.36 -11.95
C ALA A 5 -6.98 -17.27 -11.09
N ALA A 6 -8.31 -17.14 -11.22
CA ALA A 6 -9.12 -16.22 -10.42
C ALA A 6 -9.25 -16.63 -8.93
N GLU A 7 -9.33 -17.93 -8.63
CA GLU A 7 -9.31 -18.44 -7.25
C GLU A 7 -7.91 -18.32 -6.62
N SER A 8 -6.86 -18.58 -7.40
CA SER A 8 -5.48 -18.37 -6.97
C SER A 8 -5.17 -16.90 -6.69
N ARG A 9 -5.75 -15.98 -7.47
CA ARG A 9 -5.65 -14.52 -7.28
C ARG A 9 -6.23 -14.11 -5.92
N GLY A 10 -7.46 -14.53 -5.64
CA GLY A 10 -8.09 -14.27 -4.35
C GLY A 10 -7.27 -14.85 -3.20
N PHE A 11 -6.72 -16.06 -3.36
CA PHE A 11 -5.92 -16.71 -2.33
C PHE A 11 -4.61 -15.96 -2.00
N TYR A 12 -3.83 -15.53 -3.01
CA TYR A 12 -2.59 -14.81 -2.76
C TYR A 12 -2.86 -13.45 -2.10
N PHE A 13 -3.74 -12.63 -2.68
CA PHE A 13 -4.09 -11.34 -2.11
C PHE A 13 -4.60 -11.47 -0.67
N ASN A 14 -5.52 -12.41 -0.42
CA ASN A 14 -6.02 -12.64 0.93
C ASN A 14 -4.91 -13.06 1.90
N THR A 15 -3.95 -13.87 1.46
CA THR A 15 -2.82 -14.30 2.31
C THR A 15 -1.91 -13.12 2.66
N VAL A 16 -1.52 -12.31 1.67
CA VAL A 16 -0.66 -11.14 1.89
C VAL A 16 -1.38 -10.08 2.72
N LEU A 17 -2.68 -9.88 2.49
CA LEU A 17 -3.51 -8.99 3.29
C LEU A 17 -3.65 -9.50 4.73
N SER A 18 -3.90 -10.79 4.95
CA SER A 18 -3.95 -11.38 6.29
C SER A 18 -2.63 -11.21 7.04
N LEU A 19 -1.49 -11.34 6.34
CA LEU A 19 -0.17 -11.05 6.92
C LEU A 19 -0.06 -9.57 7.31
N ALA A 20 -0.41 -8.64 6.42
CA ALA A 20 -0.40 -7.22 6.68
C ALA A 20 -1.25 -6.84 7.91
N ARG A 21 -2.48 -7.34 7.98
CA ARG A 21 -3.38 -7.10 9.13
C ARG A 21 -2.85 -7.71 10.42
N SER A 22 -2.30 -8.93 10.35
CA SER A 22 -1.70 -9.57 11.52
C SER A 22 -0.50 -8.77 12.05
N LEU A 23 0.33 -8.23 11.16
CA LEU A 23 1.43 -7.33 11.54
C LEU A 23 0.89 -6.01 12.11
N ALA A 24 -0.18 -5.44 11.53
CA ALA A 24 -0.78 -4.21 12.00
C ALA A 24 -1.40 -4.33 13.40
N ALA A 25 -1.95 -5.51 13.74
CA ALA A 25 -2.49 -5.80 15.06
C ALA A 25 -1.40 -5.82 16.17
N HIS A 26 -0.12 -5.94 15.81
CA HIS A 26 0.97 -5.83 16.79
C HIS A 26 1.26 -4.36 17.10
N ARG A 27 1.24 -4.00 18.40
CA ARG A 27 1.54 -2.63 18.88
C ARG A 27 2.93 -2.13 18.47
N GLN A 28 3.88 -3.05 18.27
CA GLN A 28 5.19 -2.81 17.67
C GLN A 28 5.53 -3.99 16.76
N ALA A 29 5.17 -3.88 15.49
CA ALA A 29 5.52 -4.91 14.51
C ALA A 29 7.05 -4.94 14.35
N PRO A 30 7.71 -6.11 14.48
CA PRO A 30 9.14 -6.21 14.27
C PRO A 30 9.48 -5.84 12.82
N LEU A 31 10.42 -4.90 12.65
CA LEU A 31 10.80 -4.33 11.36
C LEU A 31 11.17 -5.43 10.35
N GLU A 32 11.83 -6.49 10.79
CA GLU A 32 12.20 -7.64 9.93
C GLU A 32 10.99 -8.29 9.25
N LYS A 33 9.84 -8.39 9.95
CA LYS A 33 8.62 -8.98 9.36
C LYS A 33 7.95 -8.01 8.39
N VAL A 34 8.00 -6.71 8.69
CA VAL A 34 7.49 -5.66 7.80
C VAL A 34 8.36 -5.56 6.54
N GLN A 35 9.68 -5.71 6.67
CA GLN A 35 10.61 -5.79 5.56
C GLN A 35 10.33 -7.00 4.66
N LYS A 36 9.96 -8.16 5.23
CA LYS A 36 9.52 -9.31 4.40
C LYS A 36 8.31 -8.95 3.52
N LEU A 37 7.32 -8.22 4.07
CA LEU A 37 6.19 -7.70 3.29
C LEU A 37 6.66 -6.70 2.22
N GLN A 38 7.59 -5.81 2.57
CA GLN A 38 8.18 -4.85 1.63
C GLN A 38 9.00 -5.53 0.52
N CYS A 39 9.69 -6.64 0.79
CA CYS A 39 10.43 -7.40 -0.23
C CYS A 39 9.52 -8.07 -1.28
N MET A 40 8.22 -8.24 -0.99
CA MET A 40 7.23 -8.71 -1.97
C MET A 40 6.75 -7.58 -2.90
N CYS A 41 7.04 -6.32 -2.56
CA CYS A 41 6.68 -5.15 -3.34
C CYS A 41 7.67 -4.95 -4.50
N PRO A 42 7.29 -4.21 -5.57
CA PRO A 42 8.16 -3.95 -6.70
C PRO A 42 9.37 -3.11 -6.29
N VAL A 43 10.56 -3.51 -6.73
CA VAL A 43 11.79 -2.73 -6.52
C VAL A 43 11.99 -1.79 -7.71
N ASP A 44 12.45 -0.57 -7.44
CA ASP A 44 12.86 0.35 -8.48
C ASP A 44 14.13 -0.17 -9.17
N TYR A 45 14.06 -0.36 -10.49
CA TYR A 45 15.24 -0.66 -11.30
C TYR A 45 15.46 0.49 -12.29
N ARG A 46 16.44 1.36 -11.98
CA ARG A 46 16.82 2.53 -12.80
C ARG A 46 15.67 3.52 -13.07
N GLY A 47 14.77 3.72 -12.11
CA GLY A 47 13.61 4.61 -12.24
C GLY A 47 12.41 3.97 -12.95
N VAL A 48 12.40 2.65 -13.12
CA VAL A 48 11.32 1.87 -13.74
C VAL A 48 10.89 0.78 -12.77
N PHE A 49 9.62 0.82 -12.39
CA PHE A 49 8.99 -0.24 -11.61
C PHE A 49 8.37 -1.27 -12.56
N GLN A 50 8.46 -2.55 -12.20
CA GLN A 50 7.73 -3.63 -12.87
C GLN A 50 6.60 -4.09 -11.97
N LEU A 51 5.37 -3.91 -12.43
CA LEU A 51 4.15 -4.25 -11.69
C LEU A 51 3.45 -5.45 -12.35
N ASP A 52 3.76 -6.63 -11.83
CA ASP A 52 2.93 -7.81 -11.98
C ASP A 52 1.77 -7.80 -10.96
N GLU A 53 0.86 -8.76 -11.09
CA GLU A 53 -0.30 -8.87 -10.21
C GLU A 53 0.06 -9.03 -8.73
N ARG A 54 1.03 -9.89 -8.42
CA ARG A 54 1.44 -10.17 -7.04
C ARG A 54 2.11 -8.96 -6.38
N ARG A 55 2.91 -8.22 -7.15
CA ARG A 55 3.58 -7.00 -6.70
C ARG A 55 2.60 -5.88 -6.41
N ARG A 56 1.54 -5.75 -7.23
CA ARG A 56 0.47 -4.78 -6.97
C ARG A 56 -0.26 -5.10 -5.67
N ASP A 57 -0.66 -6.36 -5.50
CA ASP A 57 -1.33 -6.84 -4.30
C ASP A 57 -0.51 -6.62 -3.02
N ALA A 58 0.81 -6.86 -3.10
CA ALA A 58 1.73 -6.61 -2.00
C ALA A 58 1.81 -5.12 -1.63
N VAL A 59 1.82 -4.21 -2.61
CA VAL A 59 1.80 -2.76 -2.36
C VAL A 59 0.52 -2.34 -1.65
N ILE A 60 -0.64 -2.83 -2.12
CA ILE A 60 -1.93 -2.51 -1.49
C ILE A 60 -1.96 -3.01 -0.05
N ALA A 61 -1.52 -4.25 0.18
CA ALA A 61 -1.42 -4.81 1.53
C ALA A 61 -0.46 -4.03 2.43
N LEU A 62 0.68 -3.57 1.90
CA LEU A 62 1.62 -2.72 2.65
C LEU A 62 1.01 -1.37 3.04
N GLY A 63 0.24 -0.75 2.14
CA GLY A 63 -0.50 0.48 2.46
C GLY A 63 -1.58 0.26 3.51
N ILE A 64 -2.31 -0.86 3.45
CA ILE A 64 -3.30 -1.24 4.47
C ILE A 64 -2.61 -1.47 5.83
N PHE A 65 -1.47 -2.16 5.86
CA PHE A 65 -0.67 -2.28 7.08
C PHE A 65 -0.34 -0.91 7.66
N LEU A 66 0.11 0.03 6.83
CA LEU A 66 0.48 1.37 7.31
C LEU A 66 -0.71 2.10 7.93
N VAL A 67 -1.89 2.02 7.31
CA VAL A 67 -3.13 2.64 7.80
C VAL A 67 -3.64 1.95 9.08
N GLU A 68 -3.75 0.62 9.10
CA GLU A 68 -4.29 -0.14 10.23
C GLU A 68 -3.34 -0.16 11.44
N SER A 69 -2.02 -0.10 11.21
CA SER A 69 -1.01 -0.07 12.29
C SER A 69 -0.83 1.30 12.95
N ASN A 70 -1.60 2.30 12.51
CA ASN A 70 -1.44 3.70 12.90
C ASN A 70 -0.04 4.26 12.55
N LEU A 71 0.38 4.05 11.29
CA LEU A 71 1.60 4.57 10.68
C LEU A 71 2.91 4.02 11.25
N GLN A 72 2.95 2.75 11.66
CA GLN A 72 4.21 2.11 12.04
C GLN A 72 5.17 2.04 10.86
N HIS A 73 6.46 2.28 11.13
CA HIS A 73 7.54 2.26 10.12
C HIS A 73 7.31 3.20 8.93
N LYS A 74 6.53 4.27 9.12
CA LYS A 74 6.21 5.25 8.07
C LYS A 74 7.45 5.85 7.40
N ASP A 75 8.53 6.05 8.14
CA ASP A 75 9.76 6.64 7.62
C ASP A 75 10.45 5.77 6.56
N ALA A 76 10.17 4.46 6.54
CA ALA A 76 10.66 3.53 5.52
C ALA A 76 9.63 3.30 4.40
N ILE A 77 8.35 3.21 4.76
CA ILE A 77 7.27 2.80 3.85
C ILE A 77 6.74 3.96 3.00
N VAL A 78 6.54 5.15 3.60
CA VAL A 78 5.96 6.30 2.90
C VAL A 78 6.85 6.80 1.76
N PRO A 79 8.19 6.96 1.93
CA PRO A 79 9.05 7.38 0.82
C PRO A 79 9.01 6.39 -0.35
N TYR A 80 8.90 5.09 -0.04
CA TYR A 80 8.77 4.04 -1.04
C TYR A 80 7.46 4.17 -1.83
N LEU A 81 6.31 4.30 -1.15
CA LEU A 81 5.00 4.45 -1.80
C LEU A 81 4.92 5.74 -2.64
N LEU A 82 5.51 6.84 -2.16
CA LEU A 82 5.61 8.10 -2.93
C LEU A 82 6.54 7.96 -4.13
N GLY A 83 7.64 7.22 -4.00
CA GLY A 83 8.53 6.89 -5.11
C GLY A 83 7.81 6.09 -6.19
N LEU A 84 7.01 5.10 -5.79
CA LEU A 84 6.17 4.32 -6.69
C LEU A 84 5.13 5.19 -7.40
N LEU A 85 4.45 6.09 -6.67
CA LEU A 85 3.49 7.04 -7.25
C LEU A 85 4.15 7.92 -8.33
N LYS A 86 5.34 8.45 -8.05
CA LYS A 86 6.12 9.24 -9.02
C LYS A 86 6.62 8.41 -10.21
N GLY A 87 6.82 7.12 -9.99
CA GLY A 87 7.25 6.15 -11.01
C GLY A 87 6.12 5.61 -11.88
N LEU A 88 4.84 5.81 -11.51
CA LEU A 88 3.69 5.32 -12.28
C LEU A 88 3.71 5.70 -13.77
N PRO A 89 4.14 6.90 -14.20
CA PRO A 89 4.19 7.23 -15.64
C PRO A 89 5.19 6.38 -16.44
N LYS A 90 6.19 5.79 -15.77
CA LYS A 90 7.27 5.00 -16.39
C LYS A 90 7.18 3.51 -16.08
N VAL A 91 6.16 3.10 -15.35
CA VAL A 91 6.02 1.72 -14.87
C VAL A 91 5.74 0.76 -16.02
N GLN A 92 6.33 -0.42 -15.95
CA GLN A 92 6.03 -1.52 -16.84
C GLN A 92 4.92 -2.36 -16.21
N TRP A 93 3.73 -2.30 -16.82
CA TRP A 93 2.59 -3.13 -16.44
C TRP A 93 2.75 -4.51 -17.06
N ILE A 94 2.94 -5.52 -16.21
CA ILE A 94 2.95 -6.91 -16.64
C ILE A 94 1.50 -7.40 -16.46
N GLU A 95 0.74 -7.36 -17.55
CA GLU A 95 -0.61 -7.91 -17.58
C GLU A 95 -0.52 -9.41 -17.87
N GLU A 96 -0.97 -10.25 -16.93
CA GLU A 96 -1.31 -11.62 -17.28
C GLU A 96 -2.50 -11.57 -18.23
N THR A 97 -2.35 -12.14 -19.43
CA THR A 97 -3.36 -12.20 -20.48
C THR A 97 -4.53 -13.07 -20.04
N SER A 98 -5.36 -12.58 -19.11
CA SER A 98 -6.65 -13.17 -18.84
C SER A 98 -7.59 -12.69 -19.93
N GLU A 99 -7.89 -13.56 -20.90
CA GLU A 99 -8.75 -13.34 -22.07
C GLU A 99 -10.23 -13.00 -21.74
N HIS A 100 -10.52 -12.57 -20.51
CA HIS A 100 -11.87 -12.48 -19.94
C HIS A 100 -12.19 -11.16 -19.23
N LYS A 101 -11.44 -10.07 -19.48
CA LYS A 101 -11.84 -8.75 -18.96
C LYS A 101 -13.00 -8.19 -19.79
N GLY A 102 -14.21 -8.37 -19.28
CA GLY A 102 -15.44 -7.80 -19.82
C GLY A 102 -15.37 -6.27 -19.93
N ARG A 103 -16.23 -5.71 -20.79
CA ARG A 103 -16.29 -4.29 -21.19
C ARG A 103 -16.40 -3.28 -20.04
N ASP A 104 -16.68 -3.72 -18.82
CA ASP A 104 -16.95 -2.85 -17.66
C ASP A 104 -15.80 -2.80 -16.63
N THR A 105 -14.63 -3.36 -16.94
CA THR A 105 -13.48 -3.39 -16.01
C THR A 105 -12.50 -2.27 -16.33
N LEU A 106 -12.20 -1.40 -15.35
CA LEU A 106 -11.16 -0.38 -15.51
C LEU A 106 -9.79 -1.02 -15.85
N PRO A 107 -8.96 -0.37 -16.69
CA PRO A 107 -7.57 -0.70 -16.88
C PRO A 107 -6.84 -0.92 -15.56
N VAL A 108 -5.92 -1.88 -15.54
CA VAL A 108 -5.22 -2.25 -14.30
C VAL A 108 -4.39 -1.08 -13.76
N ALA A 109 -3.83 -0.28 -14.67
CA ALA A 109 -3.11 0.92 -14.33
C ALA A 109 -3.97 1.90 -13.53
N GLU A 110 -5.21 2.12 -13.96
CA GLU A 110 -6.14 3.04 -13.31
C GLU A 110 -6.59 2.52 -11.94
N ASN A 111 -6.98 1.24 -11.86
CA ASN A 111 -7.40 0.63 -10.59
C ASN A 111 -6.29 0.66 -9.54
N PHE A 112 -5.06 0.34 -9.93
CA PHE A 112 -3.91 0.39 -9.03
C PHE A 112 -3.58 1.83 -8.62
N SER A 113 -3.56 2.76 -9.58
CA SER A 113 -3.26 4.17 -9.31
C SER A 113 -4.29 4.77 -8.35
N PHE A 114 -5.57 4.49 -8.57
CA PHE A 114 -6.65 4.92 -7.67
C PHE A 114 -6.42 4.37 -6.26
N SER A 115 -6.23 3.06 -6.13
CA SER A 115 -6.04 2.41 -4.82
C SER A 115 -4.81 2.94 -4.07
N LEU A 116 -3.69 3.16 -4.79
CA LEU A 116 -2.47 3.73 -4.21
C LEU A 116 -2.70 5.18 -3.73
N VAL A 117 -3.36 6.00 -4.53
CA VAL A 117 -3.67 7.40 -4.19
C VAL A 117 -4.62 7.48 -3.00
N THR A 118 -5.64 6.63 -2.94
CA THR A 118 -6.56 6.53 -1.80
C THR A 118 -5.81 6.17 -0.52
N LEU A 119 -4.93 5.16 -0.56
CA LEU A 119 -4.12 4.78 0.59
C LEU A 119 -3.19 5.91 1.05
N LEU A 120 -2.51 6.59 0.11
CA LEU A 120 -1.63 7.71 0.44
C LEU A 120 -2.40 8.90 1.03
N SER A 121 -3.62 9.15 0.55
CA SER A 121 -4.51 10.18 1.11
C SER A 121 -4.90 9.85 2.55
N ASP A 122 -5.23 8.59 2.81
CA ASP A 122 -5.56 8.06 4.14
C ASP A 122 -4.37 8.13 5.12
N VAL A 123 -3.15 7.91 4.62
CA VAL A 123 -1.90 8.07 5.37
C VAL A 123 -1.64 9.55 5.68
N ALA A 124 -1.80 10.43 4.70
CA ALA A 124 -1.61 11.87 4.87
C ALA A 124 -2.58 12.46 5.92
N GLN A 125 -3.82 11.96 6.00
CA GLN A 125 -4.80 12.37 7.01
C GLN A 125 -4.44 11.88 8.43
N ARG A 126 -3.79 10.73 8.56
CA ARG A 126 -3.47 10.10 9.85
C ARG A 126 -2.15 10.56 10.47
N ASP A 127 -1.26 11.18 9.70
CA ASP A 127 0.02 11.67 10.23
C ASP A 127 -0.20 12.89 11.14
N GLU A 128 -0.14 12.66 12.46
CA GLU A 128 -0.32 13.69 13.48
C GLU A 128 0.74 14.79 13.48
N ASN A 129 1.86 14.63 12.77
CA ASN A 129 2.83 15.72 12.60
C ASN A 129 2.27 16.88 11.75
N LEU A 130 1.19 16.63 10.98
CA LEU A 130 0.37 17.64 10.30
C LEU A 130 -0.86 18.08 11.12
N ARG A 131 -1.45 17.20 11.95
CA ARG A 131 -2.54 17.59 12.88
C ARG A 131 -2.06 18.47 14.03
N ALA A 132 -0.83 18.29 14.51
CA ALA A 132 -0.25 19.11 15.58
C ALA A 132 -0.07 20.58 15.17
N GLN A 133 0.11 20.89 13.88
CA GLN A 133 0.09 22.27 13.36
C GLN A 133 -1.32 22.89 13.30
N VAL A 134 -2.38 22.08 13.40
CA VAL A 134 -3.76 22.57 13.49
C VAL A 134 -4.21 22.73 14.95
N SER A 135 -3.45 22.18 15.90
CA SER A 135 -3.67 22.37 17.34
C SER A 135 -3.04 23.67 17.89
N TRP A 136 -3.22 24.79 17.19
CA TRP A 136 -2.95 26.14 17.75
C TRP A 136 -4.15 26.72 18.52
N ARG A 137 -5.16 25.91 18.87
CA ARG A 137 -6.32 26.38 19.64
C ARG A 137 -6.51 25.57 20.90
N LYS A 138 -6.19 26.22 22.03
CA LYS A 138 -6.43 25.84 23.43
C LYS A 138 -5.27 25.13 24.15
N SER A 139 -4.10 25.75 24.13
CA SER A 139 -3.37 25.94 25.38
C SER A 139 -3.25 27.45 25.60
N GLY A 140 -3.72 27.94 26.75
CA GLY A 140 -3.74 29.37 27.08
C GLY A 140 -5.14 29.94 27.28
N ASN A 141 -5.85 29.52 28.33
CA ASN A 141 -6.17 30.41 29.47
C ASN A 141 -6.99 29.62 30.50
N ALA A 142 -6.29 28.90 31.37
CA ALA A 142 -6.82 28.39 32.62
C ALA A 142 -5.63 28.27 33.58
N GLU A 143 -5.17 29.39 34.11
CA GLU A 143 -4.49 29.44 35.41
C GLU A 143 -4.53 30.88 35.93
N SER A 144 -5.35 31.03 36.98
CA SER A 144 -5.40 32.03 38.07
C SER A 144 -5.27 33.53 37.79
#